data_AF-A0A7C3LIG0-F1
#
_entry.id   AF-A0A7C3LIG0-F1
#
_cell.length_a   1.000
_cell.length_b   1.000
_cell.length_c   1.000
_cell.angle_alpha   90.00
_cell.angle_beta   90.00
_cell.angle_gamma   90.00
#
_symmetry.space_group_name_H-M   'P 1'
#
loop_
_entity.id
_entity.type
_entity.pdbx_description
1 polymer ?
#
loop_
_entity_poly.entity_id
_entity_poly.type
_entity_poly.pdbx_seq_one_letter_code
_entity_poly.pdbx_strand_id
1 'polypeptide(L)'
;MNQFGVYSEVGKLRKVLVHRPELSLQRLTPANHDNLLFDDVLWVEHAQKEHDEFVARMRERGVEVYYLRDLMAETLAASPKGKKAIVYRVVSEMTVGVALVDELRAYLMAMEPDTLAQHLIGGLTKGEAKELFATGPLGHVSLIAATESENDFILPPLPNTLFTRDSSSWIYNGVTLNPMYWPARHLEVFNVGLVYHFHPMFRDAEFEYWYPPLGDDRRFDLENFGKASLEGGDVMPIGNKTVLIGMSERSTGQMIEQVARALFAAGAAERVIACHMTRDRAHMHLDTVFTMLDRDAVTIYPKVVNQITAYSIRPGDSEQIFDVTQEKSFLDAVQDALGVKKLRVIATGGDEYQQAREQWDDGNNVVALEPGVVIAYRKNTYTNQSFRQAGIEVIEIDGFELGKGRGGGHCMTCPLLRDGI
;
A
#
# COMPACT_ATOMS: atom_id res chain seq x y z
N MET A 1 25.21 -3.58 -6.81
CA MET A 1 23.78 -3.76 -7.20
C MET A 1 22.96 -2.93 -6.23
N ASN A 2 21.94 -2.23 -6.70
CA ASN A 2 21.07 -1.44 -5.84
C ASN A 2 20.37 -2.36 -4.83
N GLN A 3 20.38 -1.98 -3.54
CA GLN A 3 19.78 -2.79 -2.48
C GLN A 3 18.24 -2.74 -2.49
N PHE A 4 17.70 -1.65 -3.03
CA PHE A 4 16.28 -1.36 -3.19
C PHE A 4 15.98 -0.69 -4.54
N GLY A 5 14.72 -0.76 -4.95
CA GLY A 5 14.18 -0.07 -6.10
C GLY A 5 13.35 -0.94 -7.02
N VAL A 6 12.33 -0.35 -7.64
CA VAL A 6 11.33 -1.06 -8.45
C VAL A 6 11.29 -0.43 -9.83
N TYR A 7 11.79 -1.18 -10.82
CA TYR A 7 12.07 -0.64 -12.17
C TYR A 7 11.11 -1.16 -13.26
N SER A 8 10.13 -1.98 -12.88
CA SER A 8 9.05 -2.49 -13.73
C SER A 8 7.94 -3.05 -12.85
N GLU A 9 6.80 -3.48 -13.43
CA GLU A 9 5.79 -4.26 -12.70
C GLU A 9 6.00 -5.78 -12.80
N VAL A 10 6.76 -6.25 -13.80
CA VAL A 10 6.84 -7.68 -14.15
C VAL A 10 8.24 -8.27 -14.11
N GLY A 11 9.29 -7.46 -14.02
CA GLY A 11 10.66 -7.93 -13.83
C GLY A 11 10.78 -8.79 -12.58
N LYS A 12 11.89 -9.54 -12.45
CA LYS A 12 12.06 -10.50 -11.34
C LYS A 12 11.90 -9.77 -10.00
N LEU A 13 10.90 -10.16 -9.22
CA LEU A 13 10.70 -9.71 -7.85
C LEU A 13 11.80 -10.34 -6.99
N ARG A 14 12.58 -9.51 -6.30
CA ARG A 14 13.68 -9.97 -5.44
C ARG A 14 13.38 -9.80 -3.98
N LYS A 15 12.81 -8.64 -3.60
CA LYS A 15 12.45 -8.33 -2.22
C LYS A 15 11.05 -7.75 -2.17
N VAL A 16 10.25 -8.19 -1.20
CA VAL A 16 8.87 -7.72 -1.02
C VAL A 16 8.56 -7.57 0.46
N LEU A 17 7.83 -6.50 0.78
CA LEU A 17 7.22 -6.28 2.07
C LEU A 17 5.77 -6.78 2.04
N VAL A 18 5.37 -7.53 3.07
CA VAL A 18 4.01 -8.02 3.29
C VAL A 18 3.61 -7.83 4.76
N HIS A 19 2.34 -8.04 5.08
CA HIS A 19 1.86 -8.03 6.46
C HIS A 19 0.92 -9.21 6.70
N ARG A 20 1.32 -10.07 7.63
CA ARG A 20 0.54 -11.26 7.97
C ARG A 20 -0.67 -10.86 8.83
N PRO A 21 -1.89 -11.35 8.52
CA PRO A 21 -3.08 -11.11 9.34
C PRO A 21 -2.86 -11.34 10.85
N GLU A 22 -3.20 -10.35 11.68
CA GLU A 22 -2.99 -10.41 13.14
C GLU A 22 -4.09 -9.66 13.93
N LEU A 23 -3.74 -9.10 15.10
CA LEU A 23 -4.63 -8.47 16.06
C LEU A 23 -5.56 -7.39 15.46
N SER A 24 -5.09 -6.59 14.50
CA SER A 24 -5.92 -5.54 13.88
C SER A 24 -7.17 -6.11 13.20
N LEU A 25 -7.03 -7.25 12.54
CA LEU A 25 -8.14 -7.96 11.88
C LEU A 25 -9.02 -8.71 12.89
N GLN A 26 -8.46 -9.18 14.02
CA GLN A 26 -9.26 -9.80 15.09
C GLN A 26 -10.21 -8.81 15.77
N ARG A 27 -9.94 -7.51 15.65
CA ARG A 27 -10.77 -6.42 16.20
C ARG A 27 -11.85 -5.94 15.24
N LEU A 28 -11.92 -6.49 14.02
CA LEU A 28 -13.03 -6.25 13.12
C LEU A 28 -14.30 -6.92 13.67
N THR A 29 -15.38 -6.17 13.62
CA THR A 29 -16.71 -6.59 14.04
C THR A 29 -17.73 -6.09 13.02
N PRO A 30 -18.94 -6.69 12.98
CA PRO A 30 -20.03 -6.18 12.14
C PRO A 30 -20.40 -4.72 12.41
N ALA A 31 -20.05 -4.17 13.59
CA ALA A 31 -20.38 -2.80 13.96
C ALA A 31 -19.30 -1.77 13.58
N ASN A 32 -18.06 -2.19 13.29
CA ASN A 32 -16.94 -1.27 13.07
C ASN A 32 -16.22 -1.44 11.72
N HIS A 33 -16.48 -2.51 10.96
CA HIS A 33 -15.72 -2.80 9.74
C HIS A 33 -15.81 -1.69 8.68
N ASP A 34 -16.98 -1.09 8.48
CA ASP A 34 -17.16 0.05 7.56
C ASP A 34 -16.28 1.26 7.93
N ASN A 35 -16.21 1.59 9.23
CA ASN A 35 -15.40 2.70 9.73
C ASN A 35 -13.89 2.40 9.63
N LEU A 36 -13.53 1.12 9.66
CA LEU A 36 -12.17 0.62 9.48
C LEU A 36 -11.88 0.23 8.03
N LEU A 37 -12.74 0.64 7.08
CA LEU A 37 -12.57 0.49 5.64
C LEU A 37 -12.31 -0.97 5.22
N PHE A 38 -13.06 -1.88 5.81
CA PHE A 38 -13.01 -3.30 5.52
C PHE A 38 -14.42 -3.81 5.22
N ASP A 39 -14.60 -4.66 4.21
CA ASP A 39 -15.95 -5.03 3.76
C ASP A 39 -16.64 -6.10 4.60
N ASP A 40 -15.87 -6.98 5.23
CA ASP A 40 -16.42 -8.06 6.04
C ASP A 40 -15.44 -8.50 7.14
N VAL A 41 -15.92 -9.25 8.11
CA VAL A 41 -15.10 -9.86 9.17
C VAL A 41 -14.47 -11.15 8.64
N LEU A 42 -13.20 -11.38 8.98
CA LEU A 42 -12.46 -12.56 8.55
C LEU A 42 -12.39 -13.63 9.63
N TRP A 43 -12.30 -14.88 9.20
CA TRP A 43 -11.71 -15.94 10.00
C TRP A 43 -10.18 -15.79 10.00
N VAL A 44 -9.65 -15.03 10.96
CA VAL A 44 -8.24 -14.61 10.98
C VAL A 44 -7.26 -15.77 10.93
N GLU A 45 -7.50 -16.87 11.66
CA GLU A 45 -6.61 -18.04 11.63
C GLU A 45 -6.58 -18.73 10.27
N HIS A 46 -7.66 -18.63 9.48
CA HIS A 46 -7.69 -19.14 8.11
C HIS A 46 -7.05 -18.17 7.13
N ALA A 47 -7.31 -16.86 7.26
CA ALA A 47 -6.61 -15.81 6.49
C ALA A 47 -5.08 -15.90 6.67
N GLN A 48 -4.63 -16.23 7.88
CA GLN A 48 -3.22 -16.50 8.16
C GLN A 48 -2.66 -17.68 7.35
N LYS A 49 -3.40 -18.78 7.20
CA LYS A 49 -2.98 -19.94 6.39
C LYS A 49 -2.91 -19.59 4.90
N GLU A 50 -3.91 -18.88 4.39
CA GLU A 50 -3.91 -18.38 3.02
C GLU A 50 -2.71 -17.45 2.76
N HIS A 51 -2.42 -16.55 3.71
CA HIS A 51 -1.29 -15.63 3.61
C HIS A 51 0.05 -16.37 3.72
N ASP A 52 0.15 -17.40 4.56
CA ASP A 52 1.35 -18.22 4.68
C ASP A 52 1.61 -19.01 3.39
N GLU A 53 0.57 -19.53 2.72
CA GLU A 53 0.70 -20.12 1.38
C GLU A 53 1.17 -19.07 0.36
N PHE A 54 0.57 -17.88 0.36
CA PHE A 54 0.98 -16.77 -0.51
C PHE A 54 2.48 -16.45 -0.39
N VAL A 55 2.97 -16.33 0.84
CA VAL A 55 4.38 -16.08 1.12
C VAL A 55 5.26 -17.28 0.72
N ALA A 56 4.80 -18.51 0.97
CA ALA A 56 5.53 -19.71 0.58
C ALA A 56 5.75 -19.76 -0.95
N ARG A 57 4.72 -19.45 -1.76
CA ARG A 57 4.83 -19.39 -3.23
C ARG A 57 5.86 -18.38 -3.72
N MET A 58 5.95 -17.22 -3.07
CA MET A 58 6.98 -16.23 -3.38
C MET A 58 8.38 -16.73 -3.02
N ARG A 59 8.55 -17.33 -1.82
CA ARG A 59 9.83 -17.86 -1.36
C ARG A 59 10.33 -19.04 -2.21
N GLU A 60 9.43 -19.91 -2.66
CA GLU A 60 9.72 -20.99 -3.62
C GLU A 60 10.35 -20.46 -4.92
N ARG A 61 10.04 -19.21 -5.30
CA ARG A 61 10.57 -18.52 -6.48
C ARG A 61 11.81 -17.67 -6.19
N GLY A 62 12.36 -17.77 -4.98
CA GLY A 62 13.57 -17.06 -4.55
C GLY A 62 13.35 -15.61 -4.14
N VAL A 63 12.11 -15.20 -3.87
CA VAL A 63 11.80 -13.86 -3.35
C VAL A 63 12.13 -13.80 -1.87
N GLU A 64 12.88 -12.79 -1.44
CA GLU A 64 13.04 -12.42 -0.05
C GLU A 64 11.79 -11.70 0.45
N VAL A 65 11.09 -12.31 1.40
CA VAL A 65 9.83 -11.77 1.94
C VAL A 65 10.05 -11.25 3.36
N TYR A 66 9.77 -9.97 3.56
CA TYR A 66 9.86 -9.25 4.82
C TYR A 66 8.45 -8.96 5.37
N TYR A 67 8.26 -9.11 6.67
CA TYR A 67 7.01 -8.74 7.34
C TYR A 67 7.15 -7.36 7.98
N LEU A 68 6.17 -6.48 7.74
CA LEU A 68 6.17 -5.12 8.30
C LEU A 68 6.28 -5.11 9.84
N ARG A 69 5.51 -5.98 10.51
CA ARG A 69 5.50 -6.08 11.97
C ARG A 69 6.86 -6.48 12.55
N ASP A 70 7.55 -7.41 11.89
CA ASP A 70 8.88 -7.84 12.31
C ASP A 70 9.90 -6.72 12.12
N LEU A 71 9.89 -6.06 10.96
CA LEU A 71 10.75 -4.89 10.71
C LEU A 71 10.47 -3.74 11.68
N MET A 72 9.22 -3.53 12.10
CA MET A 72 8.88 -2.56 13.14
C MET A 72 9.48 -2.95 14.49
N ALA A 73 9.31 -4.20 14.93
CA ALA A 73 9.88 -4.68 16.19
C ALA A 73 11.42 -4.54 16.20
N GLU A 74 12.08 -4.95 15.11
CA GLU A 74 13.53 -4.78 14.91
C GLU A 74 13.94 -3.30 14.96
N THR A 75 13.17 -2.42 14.32
CA THR A 75 13.42 -0.96 14.32
C THR A 75 13.29 -0.37 15.72
N LEU A 76 12.24 -0.74 16.46
CA LEU A 76 11.96 -0.25 17.81
C LEU A 76 13.02 -0.70 18.81
N ALA A 77 13.57 -1.91 18.64
CA ALA A 77 14.68 -2.43 19.43
C ALA A 77 16.01 -1.72 19.10
N ALA A 78 16.28 -1.48 17.81
CA ALA A 78 17.53 -0.90 17.35
C ALA A 78 17.62 0.63 17.51
N SER A 79 16.48 1.33 17.55
CA SER A 79 16.43 2.79 17.49
C SER A 79 15.55 3.41 18.58
N PRO A 80 16.13 3.79 19.74
CA PRO A 80 15.42 4.57 20.77
C PRO A 80 14.86 5.88 20.23
N LYS A 81 15.55 6.50 19.26
CA LYS A 81 15.08 7.70 18.54
C LYS A 81 13.83 7.40 17.72
N GLY A 82 13.81 6.29 16.99
CA GLY A 82 12.64 5.83 16.21
C GLY A 82 11.45 5.50 17.11
N LYS A 83 11.69 4.75 18.20
CA LYS A 83 10.67 4.45 19.23
C LYS A 83 10.04 5.72 19.79
N LYS A 84 10.86 6.71 20.19
CA LYS A 84 10.35 8.00 20.66
C LYS A 84 9.55 8.73 19.58
N ALA A 85 10.05 8.76 18.34
CA ALA A 85 9.42 9.47 17.24
C ALA A 85 8.01 8.92 16.93
N ILE A 86 7.85 7.60 16.82
CA ILE A 86 6.54 7.00 16.53
C ILE A 86 5.56 7.17 17.68
N VAL A 87 6.00 6.95 18.93
CA VAL A 87 5.14 7.11 20.11
C VAL A 87 4.62 8.55 20.23
N TYR A 88 5.48 9.55 19.99
CA TYR A 88 5.08 10.96 20.05
C TYR A 88 4.18 11.38 18.89
N ARG A 89 4.23 10.65 17.77
CA ARG A 89 3.38 10.88 16.59
C ARG A 89 1.98 10.29 16.80
N VAL A 90 1.87 9.07 17.33
CA VAL A 90 0.56 8.44 17.57
C VAL A 90 -0.12 8.95 18.84
N VAL A 91 0.66 9.42 19.83
CA VAL A 91 0.17 10.02 21.07
C VAL A 91 0.43 11.53 21.09
N SER A 92 -0.65 12.30 20.89
CA SER A 92 -0.66 13.76 20.90
C SER A 92 -1.88 14.28 21.67
N GLU A 93 -1.87 15.56 22.02
CA GLU A 93 -3.01 16.24 22.65
C GLU A 93 -4.29 16.13 21.80
N MET A 94 -4.14 16.05 20.47
CA MET A 94 -5.23 15.94 19.51
C MET A 94 -5.74 14.52 19.32
N THR A 95 -4.95 13.49 19.70
CA THR A 95 -5.35 12.08 19.53
C THR A 95 -5.89 11.48 20.82
N VAL A 96 -5.33 11.85 21.98
CA VAL A 96 -5.70 11.22 23.28
C VAL A 96 -6.14 12.22 24.35
N GLY A 97 -6.12 13.52 24.05
CA GLY A 97 -6.47 14.58 24.99
C GLY A 97 -5.30 15.00 25.90
N VAL A 98 -5.27 16.29 26.23
CA VAL A 98 -4.16 16.96 26.95
C VAL A 98 -3.73 16.28 28.26
N ALA A 99 -4.66 15.64 28.97
CA ALA A 99 -4.42 15.05 30.28
C ALA A 99 -3.97 13.57 30.25
N LEU A 100 -3.82 12.96 29.07
CA LEU A 100 -3.34 11.56 28.93
C LEU A 100 -2.01 11.45 28.18
N VAL A 101 -1.53 12.54 27.59
CA VAL A 101 -0.40 12.49 26.65
C VAL A 101 0.85 11.94 27.31
N ASP A 102 1.23 12.45 28.48
CA ASP A 102 2.50 12.11 29.11
C ASP A 102 2.47 10.70 29.70
N GLU A 103 1.38 10.32 30.37
CA GLU A 103 1.22 9.01 30.97
C GLU A 103 1.13 7.91 29.91
N LEU A 104 0.38 8.14 28.82
CA LEU A 104 0.30 7.17 27.74
C LEU A 104 1.61 7.07 26.96
N ARG A 105 2.33 8.18 26.73
CA ARG A 105 3.68 8.14 26.16
C ARG A 105 4.62 7.33 27.04
N ALA A 106 4.62 7.55 28.35
CA ALA A 106 5.45 6.79 29.28
C ALA A 106 5.10 5.29 29.23
N TYR A 107 3.80 4.96 29.23
CA TYR A 107 3.31 3.59 29.11
C TYR A 107 3.80 2.89 27.84
N LEU A 108 3.61 3.50 26.66
CA LEU A 108 4.06 2.94 25.39
C LEU A 108 5.60 2.89 25.27
N MET A 109 6.31 3.88 25.82
CA MET A 109 7.77 3.88 25.84
C MET A 109 8.36 2.76 26.71
N ALA A 110 7.64 2.30 27.72
CA ALA A 110 8.03 1.21 28.61
C ALA A 110 7.75 -0.19 28.01
N MET A 111 6.89 -0.31 27.01
CA MET A 111 6.60 -1.59 26.35
C MET A 111 7.82 -2.20 25.67
N GLU A 112 7.91 -3.52 25.68
CA GLU A 112 8.88 -4.25 24.86
C GLU A 112 8.65 -3.97 23.36
N PRO A 113 9.72 -3.92 22.53
CA PRO A 113 9.62 -3.56 21.11
C PRO A 113 8.57 -4.37 20.33
N ASP A 114 8.50 -5.67 20.60
CA ASP A 114 7.60 -6.62 19.96
C ASP A 114 6.12 -6.34 20.29
N THR A 115 5.84 -6.09 21.58
CA THR A 115 4.50 -5.71 22.07
C THR A 115 4.08 -4.34 21.56
N LEU A 116 5.00 -3.37 21.52
CA LEU A 116 4.72 -2.05 20.98
C LEU A 116 4.40 -2.12 19.48
N ALA A 117 5.17 -2.90 18.69
CA ALA A 117 4.89 -3.10 17.27
C ALA A 117 3.49 -3.70 17.05
N GLN A 118 3.13 -4.73 17.83
CA GLN A 118 1.81 -5.34 17.79
C GLN A 118 0.69 -4.33 18.09
N HIS A 119 0.85 -3.42 19.05
CA HIS A 119 -0.19 -2.42 19.37
C HIS A 119 -0.21 -1.22 18.42
N LEU A 120 0.91 -0.86 17.78
CA LEU A 120 0.95 0.19 16.76
C LEU A 120 0.21 -0.19 15.48
N ILE A 121 0.07 -1.49 15.18
CA ILE A 121 -0.75 -2.01 14.08
C ILE A 121 -2.11 -2.47 14.58
N GLY A 122 -2.09 -3.32 15.62
CA GLY A 122 -3.24 -4.01 16.16
C GLY A 122 -4.16 -3.13 17.00
N GLY A 123 -3.78 -1.91 17.37
CA GLY A 123 -4.52 -1.08 18.30
C GLY A 123 -4.39 -1.53 19.75
N LEU A 124 -4.82 -0.66 20.67
CA LEU A 124 -4.74 -0.82 22.12
C LEU A 124 -6.03 -0.33 22.75
N THR A 125 -6.73 -1.18 23.51
CA THR A 125 -7.93 -0.77 24.26
C THR A 125 -7.58 -0.20 25.62
N LYS A 126 -8.53 0.55 26.20
CA LYS A 126 -8.47 0.96 27.60
C LYS A 126 -8.34 -0.21 28.57
N GLY A 127 -9.04 -1.31 28.29
CA GLY A 127 -9.01 -2.53 29.09
C GLY A 127 -7.67 -3.28 29.04
N GLU A 128 -6.94 -3.18 27.95
CA GLU A 128 -5.58 -3.74 27.85
C GLU A 128 -4.55 -2.84 28.55
N ALA A 129 -4.79 -1.53 28.57
CA ALA A 129 -4.00 -0.56 29.31
C ALA A 129 -4.47 -0.38 30.76
N LYS A 130 -5.08 -1.40 31.39
CA LYS A 130 -5.66 -1.32 32.73
C LYS A 130 -4.70 -0.76 33.77
N GLU A 131 -3.41 -1.08 33.73
CA GLU A 131 -2.44 -0.58 34.71
C GLU A 131 -2.33 0.96 34.70
N LEU A 132 -2.48 1.57 33.53
CA LEU A 132 -2.52 3.02 33.34
C LEU A 132 -3.76 3.63 34.02
N PHE A 133 -4.92 2.95 33.92
CA PHE A 133 -6.21 3.47 34.39
C PHE A 133 -6.64 2.99 35.78
N ALA A 134 -6.06 1.90 36.30
CA ALA A 134 -6.47 1.25 37.54
C ALA A 134 -5.82 1.84 38.79
N THR A 135 -4.71 2.56 38.66
CA THR A 135 -3.85 2.94 39.79
C THR A 135 -3.79 4.44 40.08
N GLY A 136 -4.59 5.29 39.42
CA GLY A 136 -4.45 6.74 39.57
C GLY A 136 -5.68 7.60 39.29
N PRO A 137 -5.57 8.93 39.49
CA PRO A 137 -6.64 9.91 39.30
C PRO A 137 -7.01 10.15 37.84
N LEU A 138 -6.49 9.39 36.87
CA LEU A 138 -6.70 9.63 35.43
C LEU A 138 -8.18 9.60 35.02
N GLY A 139 -8.99 8.72 35.59
CA GLY A 139 -10.45 8.74 35.41
C GLY A 139 -11.14 9.98 35.99
N HIS A 140 -10.44 10.77 36.81
CA HIS A 140 -10.90 12.04 37.38
C HIS A 140 -10.21 13.28 36.77
N VAL A 141 -9.16 13.12 35.96
CA VAL A 141 -8.42 14.24 35.34
C VAL A 141 -8.45 14.26 33.81
N SER A 142 -8.80 13.15 33.16
CA SER A 142 -9.01 13.09 31.72
C SER A 142 -10.46 12.75 31.39
N LEU A 143 -11.06 13.58 30.53
CA LEU A 143 -12.42 13.33 30.00
C LEU A 143 -12.47 12.01 29.23
N ILE A 144 -11.47 11.75 28.37
CA ILE A 144 -11.37 10.51 27.58
C ILE A 144 -11.31 9.30 28.53
N ALA A 145 -10.44 9.36 29.55
CA ALA A 145 -10.37 8.29 30.53
C ALA A 145 -11.67 8.11 31.32
N ALA A 146 -12.43 9.18 31.55
CA ALA A 146 -13.70 9.13 32.29
C ALA A 146 -14.86 8.58 31.45
N THR A 147 -14.90 8.86 30.15
CA THR A 147 -16.05 8.54 29.28
C THR A 147 -15.91 7.23 28.51
N GLU A 148 -14.71 6.83 28.15
CA GLU A 148 -14.46 5.62 27.36
C GLU A 148 -14.69 4.34 28.20
N SER A 149 -15.25 3.31 27.57
CA SER A 149 -15.40 1.97 28.13
C SER A 149 -14.11 1.15 28.05
N GLU A 150 -14.04 0.00 28.72
CA GLU A 150 -12.85 -0.88 28.65
C GLU A 150 -12.55 -1.41 27.23
N ASN A 151 -13.55 -1.42 26.35
CA ASN A 151 -13.41 -1.96 24.99
C ASN A 151 -13.03 -0.88 23.97
N ASP A 152 -13.06 0.40 24.34
CA ASP A 152 -12.76 1.48 23.43
C ASP A 152 -11.26 1.62 23.17
N PHE A 153 -10.93 2.01 21.95
CA PHE A 153 -9.56 2.10 21.45
C PHE A 153 -8.89 3.40 21.87
N ILE A 154 -7.74 3.28 22.52
CA ILE A 154 -6.80 4.38 22.72
C ILE A 154 -5.94 4.56 21.47
N LEU A 155 -5.47 3.43 20.92
CA LEU A 155 -4.87 3.36 19.59
C LEU A 155 -5.82 2.56 18.70
N PRO A 156 -6.28 3.11 17.58
CA PRO A 156 -7.18 2.39 16.69
C PRO A 156 -6.45 1.23 15.99
N PRO A 157 -7.13 0.11 15.69
CA PRO A 157 -6.57 -0.94 14.87
C PRO A 157 -6.45 -0.50 13.40
N LEU A 158 -5.43 -1.02 12.70
CA LEU A 158 -5.14 -0.71 11.29
C LEU A 158 -5.27 -1.98 10.43
N PRO A 159 -6.49 -2.49 10.18
CA PRO A 159 -6.68 -3.76 9.47
C PRO A 159 -6.21 -3.70 8.01
N ASN A 160 -6.28 -2.54 7.36
CA ASN A 160 -5.79 -2.39 5.98
C ASN A 160 -4.25 -2.44 5.87
N THR A 161 -3.51 -2.56 6.97
CA THR A 161 -2.07 -2.88 6.94
C THR A 161 -1.79 -4.19 6.20
N LEU A 162 -2.79 -5.09 6.11
CA LEU A 162 -2.77 -6.26 5.21
C LEU A 162 -2.38 -5.90 3.78
N PHE A 163 -2.85 -4.75 3.30
CA PHE A 163 -2.59 -4.23 1.96
C PHE A 163 -1.38 -3.29 1.97
N THR A 164 -0.20 -3.88 2.11
CA THR A 164 1.08 -3.15 2.17
C THR A 164 1.36 -2.30 0.93
N ARG A 165 0.66 -2.54 -0.18
CA ARG A 165 0.75 -1.75 -1.41
C ARG A 165 0.50 -0.27 -1.19
N ASP A 166 -0.46 0.10 -0.33
CA ASP A 166 -1.03 1.44 -0.43
C ASP A 166 -0.26 2.52 0.31
N SER A 167 0.32 2.19 1.46
CA SER A 167 0.94 3.15 2.38
C SER A 167 2.32 3.63 1.92
N SER A 168 2.98 2.90 1.02
CA SER A 168 4.20 3.35 0.35
C SER A 168 4.39 2.75 -1.05
N SER A 169 4.96 3.52 -1.97
CA SER A 169 5.23 3.06 -3.33
C SER A 169 6.70 3.27 -3.70
N TRP A 170 7.40 2.19 -4.06
CA TRP A 170 8.73 2.28 -4.64
C TRP A 170 8.63 2.57 -6.14
N ILE A 171 9.34 3.60 -6.59
CA ILE A 171 9.38 4.05 -7.98
C ILE A 171 10.85 4.22 -8.34
N TYR A 172 11.37 3.35 -9.21
CA TYR A 172 12.80 3.30 -9.54
C TYR A 172 13.66 3.24 -8.27
N ASN A 173 14.67 4.10 -8.12
CA ASN A 173 15.58 4.14 -6.98
C ASN A 173 15.07 4.98 -5.80
N GLY A 174 13.76 5.17 -5.64
CA GLY A 174 13.21 5.92 -4.52
C GLY A 174 11.80 5.50 -4.14
N VAL A 175 11.25 6.14 -3.11
CA VAL A 175 9.97 5.77 -2.48
C VAL A 175 9.09 6.98 -2.22
N THR A 176 7.77 6.78 -2.26
CA THR A 176 6.78 7.67 -1.67
C THR A 176 6.22 7.07 -0.39
N LEU A 177 6.17 7.84 0.69
CA LEU A 177 5.31 7.57 1.85
C LEU A 177 3.99 8.28 1.61
N ASN A 178 2.94 7.52 1.36
CA ASN A 178 1.77 8.02 0.65
C ASN A 178 0.82 8.79 1.59
N PRO A 179 0.42 10.03 1.26
CA PRO A 179 -0.62 10.73 2.02
C PRO A 179 -1.98 10.10 1.71
N MET A 180 -2.39 9.16 2.55
CA MET A 180 -3.62 8.37 2.36
C MET A 180 -4.87 9.26 2.36
N TYR A 181 -5.86 8.89 1.54
CA TYR A 181 -7.09 9.68 1.40
C TYR A 181 -7.92 9.69 2.69
N TRP A 182 -8.16 8.51 3.28
CA TRP A 182 -8.93 8.40 4.51
C TRP A 182 -8.05 8.56 5.75
N PRO A 183 -8.46 9.41 6.72
CA PRO A 183 -7.74 9.58 7.98
C PRO A 183 -7.49 8.28 8.76
N ALA A 184 -8.40 7.31 8.66
CA ALA A 184 -8.28 6.01 9.32
C ALA A 184 -7.00 5.25 8.94
N ARG A 185 -6.44 5.50 7.75
CA ARG A 185 -5.23 4.83 7.24
C ARG A 185 -3.93 5.62 7.44
N HIS A 186 -4.00 6.83 8.01
CA HIS A 186 -2.82 7.70 8.15
C HIS A 186 -1.73 7.07 9.01
N LEU A 187 -2.11 6.31 10.04
CA LEU A 187 -1.15 5.66 10.93
C LEU A 187 -0.37 4.52 10.25
N GLU A 188 -0.89 3.93 9.17
CA GLU A 188 -0.18 2.90 8.39
C GLU A 188 1.11 3.48 7.78
N VAL A 189 1.04 4.72 7.29
CA VAL A 189 2.16 5.46 6.70
C VAL A 189 3.21 5.75 7.77
N PHE A 190 2.79 6.05 9.00
CA PHE A 190 3.71 6.25 10.13
C PHE A 190 4.49 4.97 10.46
N ASN A 191 3.81 3.83 10.43
CA ASN A 191 4.42 2.52 10.70
C ASN A 191 5.46 2.14 9.63
N VAL A 192 5.16 2.37 8.35
CA VAL A 192 6.12 2.16 7.26
C VAL A 192 7.26 3.19 7.30
N GLY A 193 6.95 4.46 7.58
CA GLY A 193 7.94 5.52 7.73
C GLY A 193 8.93 5.26 8.87
N LEU A 194 8.48 4.71 10.00
CA LEU A 194 9.34 4.25 11.08
C LEU A 194 10.40 3.28 10.55
N VAL A 195 9.98 2.27 9.79
CA VAL A 195 10.88 1.27 9.22
C VAL A 195 11.87 1.91 8.24
N TYR A 196 11.40 2.65 7.24
CA TYR A 196 12.29 3.19 6.21
C TYR A 196 13.30 4.20 6.76
N HIS A 197 12.93 5.00 7.76
CA HIS A 197 13.83 6.02 8.33
C HIS A 197 14.81 5.48 9.37
N PHE A 198 14.45 4.44 10.12
CA PHE A 198 15.20 4.04 11.32
C PHE A 198 15.71 2.60 11.31
N HIS A 199 15.13 1.71 10.51
CA HIS A 199 15.62 0.34 10.43
C HIS A 199 17.00 0.33 9.75
N PRO A 200 18.02 -0.38 10.28
CA PRO A 200 19.37 -0.39 9.72
C PRO A 200 19.41 -0.77 8.23
N MET A 201 18.55 -1.70 7.81
CA MET A 201 18.48 -2.14 6.41
C MET A 201 18.11 -1.00 5.44
N PHE A 202 17.29 -0.03 5.86
CA PHE A 202 16.83 1.06 5.00
C PHE A 202 17.59 2.36 5.27
N ARG A 203 17.84 2.70 6.54
CA ARG A 203 18.54 3.93 6.95
C ARG A 203 19.92 4.05 6.30
N ASP A 204 20.63 2.94 6.18
CA ASP A 204 22.00 2.90 5.67
C ASP A 204 22.06 2.60 4.15
N ALA A 205 20.90 2.48 3.50
CA ALA A 205 20.79 2.27 2.07
C ALA A 205 20.65 3.60 1.31
N GLU A 206 21.09 3.59 0.05
CA GLU A 206 21.00 4.73 -0.85
C GLU A 206 19.75 4.63 -1.73
N PHE A 207 18.74 5.44 -1.42
CA PHE A 207 17.55 5.66 -2.23
C PHE A 207 16.93 7.04 -1.95
N GLU A 208 16.11 7.52 -2.87
CA GLU A 208 15.47 8.83 -2.78
C GLU A 208 14.09 8.76 -2.09
N TYR A 209 13.68 9.87 -1.48
CA TYR A 209 12.29 10.06 -1.09
C TYR A 209 11.63 11.03 -2.08
N TRP A 210 10.82 10.48 -2.99
CA TRP A 210 10.02 11.28 -3.90
C TRP A 210 8.95 12.06 -3.14
N TYR A 211 8.46 11.48 -2.04
CA TYR A 211 7.56 12.15 -1.11
C TYR A 211 7.52 11.45 0.26
N PRO A 212 7.35 12.19 1.38
CA PRO A 212 7.72 13.60 1.49
C PRO A 212 9.23 13.74 1.23
N PRO A 213 9.69 14.85 0.62
CA PRO A 213 11.13 15.05 0.44
C PRO A 213 11.81 15.04 1.81
N LEU A 214 13.00 14.43 1.90
CA LEU A 214 13.82 14.55 3.10
C LEU A 214 14.22 16.02 3.26
N GLY A 215 13.58 16.76 4.17
CA GLY A 215 14.04 18.10 4.56
C GLY A 215 15.42 18.06 5.21
N ASP A 216 16.08 19.22 5.33
CA ASP A 216 17.42 19.34 5.97
C ASP A 216 17.47 18.79 7.40
N ASP A 217 16.33 18.74 8.09
CA ASP A 217 16.20 18.20 9.45
C ASP A 217 15.76 16.73 9.49
N ARG A 218 15.53 16.10 8.32
CA ARG A 218 14.98 14.74 8.14
C ARG A 218 13.75 14.50 9.02
N ARG A 219 12.98 15.55 9.34
CA ARG A 219 11.79 15.39 10.17
C ARG A 219 10.67 14.83 9.32
N PHE A 220 10.03 13.85 9.93
CA PHE A 220 8.80 13.27 9.47
C PHE A 220 7.70 14.28 9.78
N ASP A 221 7.35 15.17 8.84
CA ASP A 221 6.15 16.00 8.94
C ASP A 221 5.18 15.62 7.84
N LEU A 222 4.23 14.74 8.19
CA LEU A 222 2.98 14.69 7.43
C LEU A 222 2.27 16.04 7.68
N GLU A 223 2.57 17.02 6.83
CA GLU A 223 1.92 18.32 6.81
C GLU A 223 0.40 18.19 6.59
N ASN A 224 -0.35 19.26 6.81
CA ASN A 224 -1.72 19.33 6.31
C ASN A 224 -1.68 19.32 4.77
N PHE A 225 -1.94 18.15 4.18
CA PHE A 225 -1.89 17.93 2.74
C PHE A 225 -3.01 18.62 1.95
N GLY A 226 -3.90 19.35 2.63
CA GLY A 226 -5.08 19.95 2.03
C GLY A 226 -5.95 18.87 1.38
N LYS A 227 -5.93 18.83 0.04
CA LYS A 227 -6.68 17.85 -0.77
C LYS A 227 -5.75 16.91 -1.56
N ALA A 228 -4.44 16.96 -1.31
CA ALA A 228 -3.49 16.07 -1.96
C ALA A 228 -3.55 14.69 -1.30
N SER A 229 -3.72 13.64 -2.10
CA SER A 229 -3.65 12.26 -1.63
C SER A 229 -3.07 11.37 -2.72
N LEU A 230 -2.45 10.27 -2.30
CA LEU A 230 -1.93 9.21 -3.16
C LEU A 230 -2.08 7.90 -2.40
N GLU A 231 -2.44 6.82 -3.07
CA GLU A 231 -2.39 5.47 -2.53
C GLU A 231 -1.68 4.56 -3.54
N GLY A 232 -0.88 3.62 -3.04
CA GLY A 232 0.04 2.87 -3.88
C GLY A 232 -0.61 1.91 -4.89
N GLY A 233 -1.87 1.50 -4.71
CA GLY A 233 -2.63 0.77 -5.72
C GLY A 233 -2.80 1.54 -7.04
N ASP A 234 -2.65 2.87 -7.01
CA ASP A 234 -2.67 3.72 -8.20
C ASP A 234 -1.30 3.86 -8.88
N VAL A 235 -0.20 3.46 -8.24
CA VAL A 235 1.16 3.75 -8.69
C VAL A 235 1.84 2.51 -9.28
N MET A 236 2.24 2.60 -10.55
CA MET A 236 2.94 1.51 -11.25
C MET A 236 4.17 2.02 -12.01
N PRO A 237 5.42 1.83 -11.51
CA PRO A 237 6.63 2.02 -12.30
C PRO A 237 6.74 0.91 -13.37
N ILE A 238 6.23 1.15 -14.58
CA ILE A 238 6.15 0.12 -15.64
C ILE A 238 7.46 -0.13 -16.41
N GLY A 239 8.49 0.69 -16.18
CA GLY A 239 9.76 0.63 -16.92
C GLY A 239 9.88 1.74 -17.96
N ASN A 240 10.99 1.74 -18.71
CA ASN A 240 11.33 2.78 -19.70
C ASN A 240 11.17 4.21 -19.18
N LYS A 241 11.57 4.44 -17.92
CA LYS A 241 11.43 5.74 -17.23
C LYS A 241 9.99 6.30 -17.28
N THR A 242 8.99 5.42 -17.38
CA THR A 242 7.58 5.77 -17.34
C THR A 242 6.93 5.24 -16.05
N VAL A 243 6.02 6.04 -15.49
CA VAL A 243 5.21 5.65 -14.32
C VAL A 243 3.75 5.87 -14.67
N LEU A 244 2.89 4.88 -14.40
CA LEU A 244 1.44 5.07 -14.44
C LEU A 244 0.98 5.53 -13.06
N ILE A 245 0.13 6.56 -13.00
CA ILE A 245 -0.52 6.95 -11.75
C ILE A 245 -2.02 7.14 -11.97
N GLY A 246 -2.84 6.32 -11.30
CA GLY A 246 -4.29 6.48 -11.23
C GLY A 246 -4.66 7.84 -10.62
N MET A 247 -5.52 8.58 -11.30
CA MET A 247 -6.23 9.73 -10.72
C MET A 247 -7.65 9.26 -10.40
N SER A 248 -7.84 8.85 -9.15
CA SER A 248 -8.96 8.05 -8.65
C SER A 248 -9.74 8.78 -7.54
N GLU A 249 -10.58 8.06 -6.78
CA GLU A 249 -11.12 8.58 -5.51
C GLU A 249 -10.02 8.77 -4.46
N ARG A 250 -8.92 8.00 -4.55
CA ARG A 250 -7.87 7.92 -3.54
C ARG A 250 -6.62 8.73 -3.88
N SER A 251 -6.37 8.97 -5.16
CA SER A 251 -5.18 9.68 -5.65
C SER A 251 -5.57 10.91 -6.47
N THR A 252 -5.04 12.08 -6.10
CA THR A 252 -5.41 13.36 -6.70
C THR A 252 -4.34 13.94 -7.60
N GLY A 253 -4.75 14.69 -8.63
CA GLY A 253 -3.84 15.32 -9.58
C GLY A 253 -2.76 16.20 -8.94
N GLN A 254 -3.08 16.89 -7.83
CA GLN A 254 -2.12 17.67 -7.06
C GLN A 254 -0.94 16.81 -6.58
N MET A 255 -1.23 15.60 -6.08
CA MET A 255 -0.19 14.71 -5.58
C MET A 255 0.59 14.05 -6.72
N ILE A 256 -0.08 13.74 -7.83
CA ILE A 256 0.56 13.26 -9.06
C ILE A 256 1.60 14.26 -9.56
N GLU A 257 1.26 15.55 -9.62
CA GLU A 257 2.20 16.61 -10.03
C GLU A 257 3.38 16.74 -9.05
N GLN A 258 3.16 16.63 -7.74
CA GLN A 258 4.24 16.67 -6.75
C GLN A 258 5.25 15.53 -6.96
N VAL A 259 4.77 14.30 -7.14
CA VAL A 259 5.62 13.14 -7.41
C VAL A 259 6.31 13.27 -8.77
N ALA A 260 5.59 13.65 -9.82
CA ALA A 260 6.15 13.84 -11.16
C ALA A 260 7.29 14.86 -11.15
N ARG A 261 7.11 15.99 -10.47
CA ARG A 261 8.16 17.02 -10.32
C ARG A 261 9.43 16.46 -9.67
N ALA A 262 9.28 15.69 -8.59
CA ALA A 262 10.42 15.09 -7.89
C ALA A 262 11.15 14.08 -8.78
N LEU A 263 10.41 13.19 -9.45
CA LEU A 263 10.97 12.21 -10.37
C LEU A 263 11.71 12.84 -11.54
N PHE A 264 11.16 13.90 -12.14
CA PHE A 264 11.77 14.61 -13.27
C PHE A 264 13.00 15.40 -12.85
N ALA A 265 12.96 16.09 -11.71
CA ALA A 265 14.10 16.84 -11.18
C ALA A 265 15.31 15.92 -10.90
N ALA A 266 15.07 14.68 -10.48
CA ALA A 266 16.10 13.67 -10.26
C ALA A 266 16.48 12.88 -11.54
N GLY A 267 15.79 13.09 -12.67
CA GLY A 267 15.98 12.32 -13.90
C GLY A 267 15.58 10.83 -13.79
N ALA A 268 14.80 10.47 -12.77
CA ALA A 268 14.36 9.11 -12.49
C ALA A 268 13.25 8.64 -13.45
N ALA A 269 12.40 9.57 -13.90
CA ALA A 269 11.39 9.34 -14.92
C ALA A 269 11.46 10.40 -16.03
N GLU A 270 10.92 10.08 -17.19
CA GLU A 270 10.77 10.98 -18.35
C GLU A 270 9.29 11.18 -18.72
N ARG A 271 8.40 10.35 -18.17
CA ARG A 271 6.96 10.41 -18.41
C ARG A 271 6.19 9.89 -17.20
N VAL A 272 5.15 10.61 -16.80
CA VAL A 272 4.10 10.10 -15.92
C VAL A 272 2.81 10.06 -16.72
N ILE A 273 2.15 8.92 -16.78
CA ILE A 273 0.83 8.79 -17.42
C ILE A 273 -0.23 8.83 -16.31
N ALA A 274 -0.93 9.95 -16.21
CA ALA A 274 -2.05 10.11 -15.28
C ALA A 274 -3.31 9.45 -15.88
N CYS A 275 -3.84 8.45 -15.18
CA CYS A 275 -5.00 7.66 -15.61
C CYS A 275 -6.26 8.21 -14.94
N HIS A 276 -6.98 9.13 -15.60
CA HIS A 276 -8.20 9.69 -15.05
C HIS A 276 -9.33 8.66 -15.10
N MET A 277 -9.67 8.14 -13.93
CA MET A 277 -10.72 7.14 -13.72
C MET A 277 -12.03 7.82 -13.31
N THR A 278 -13.16 7.20 -13.64
CA THR A 278 -14.45 7.63 -13.11
C THR A 278 -14.48 7.45 -11.59
N ARG A 279 -15.09 8.40 -10.88
CA ARG A 279 -15.26 8.30 -9.43
C ARG A 279 -16.39 7.33 -9.11
N ASP A 280 -16.06 6.04 -9.09
CA ASP A 280 -16.96 4.98 -8.67
C ASP A 280 -16.30 4.21 -7.51
N ARG A 281 -17.00 4.14 -6.37
CA ARG A 281 -16.54 3.42 -5.17
C ARG A 281 -16.30 1.93 -5.43
N ALA A 282 -16.89 1.38 -6.49
CA ALA A 282 -16.70 -0.04 -6.84
C ALA A 282 -15.26 -0.38 -7.27
N HIS A 283 -14.46 0.60 -7.70
CA HIS A 283 -13.07 0.38 -8.16
C HIS A 283 -12.17 1.48 -7.58
N MET A 284 -11.49 1.17 -6.47
CA MET A 284 -10.79 2.17 -5.67
C MET A 284 -9.46 2.65 -6.28
N HIS A 285 -8.75 1.76 -6.99
CA HIS A 285 -7.41 2.02 -7.53
C HIS A 285 -7.21 1.42 -8.93
N LEU A 286 -6.19 1.90 -9.65
CA LEU A 286 -5.80 1.41 -10.98
C LEU A 286 -5.51 -0.10 -10.99
N ASP A 287 -4.78 -0.62 -10.00
CA ASP A 287 -4.40 -2.04 -9.91
C ASP A 287 -5.58 -3.01 -9.70
N THR A 288 -6.75 -2.50 -9.32
CA THR A 288 -7.96 -3.32 -9.21
C THR A 288 -8.57 -3.62 -10.58
N VAL A 289 -8.26 -2.82 -11.60
CA VAL A 289 -8.86 -2.90 -12.94
C VAL A 289 -7.85 -3.08 -14.07
N PHE A 290 -6.56 -2.90 -13.79
CA PHE A 290 -5.46 -3.01 -14.74
C PHE A 290 -4.20 -3.48 -14.02
N THR A 291 -3.57 -4.58 -14.45
CA THR A 291 -2.22 -4.95 -13.98
C THR A 291 -1.40 -5.57 -15.11
N MET A 292 -0.07 -5.48 -15.01
CA MET A 292 0.85 -6.11 -15.95
C MET A 292 1.10 -7.58 -15.57
N LEU A 293 1.10 -8.46 -16.58
CA LEU A 293 1.31 -9.91 -16.42
C LEU A 293 2.64 -10.37 -17.01
N ASP A 294 3.09 -9.67 -18.05
CA ASP A 294 4.32 -9.96 -18.81
C ASP A 294 4.83 -8.66 -19.46
N ARG A 295 5.96 -8.72 -20.17
CA ARG A 295 6.59 -7.57 -20.86
C ARG A 295 5.64 -6.85 -21.81
N ASP A 296 4.74 -7.59 -22.45
CA ASP A 296 3.76 -7.08 -23.41
C ASP A 296 2.33 -7.53 -23.10
N ALA A 297 2.03 -8.00 -21.88
CA ALA A 297 0.70 -8.46 -21.50
C ALA A 297 0.15 -7.78 -20.26
N VAL A 298 -1.13 -7.46 -20.31
CA VAL A 298 -1.89 -6.84 -19.21
C VAL A 298 -3.22 -7.56 -19.03
N THR A 299 -3.71 -7.59 -17.79
CA THR A 299 -5.11 -7.91 -17.52
C THR A 299 -5.91 -6.65 -17.33
N ILE A 300 -7.16 -6.63 -17.82
CA ILE A 300 -8.05 -5.48 -17.69
C ILE A 300 -9.46 -5.88 -17.28
N TYR A 301 -10.14 -4.96 -16.58
CA TYR A 301 -11.60 -4.92 -16.53
C TYR A 301 -12.13 -3.96 -17.60
N PRO A 302 -12.66 -4.45 -18.75
CA PRO A 302 -12.94 -3.60 -19.91
C PRO A 302 -13.92 -2.47 -19.63
N LYS A 303 -14.91 -2.70 -18.75
CA LYS A 303 -15.93 -1.69 -18.44
C LYS A 303 -15.33 -0.42 -17.84
N VAL A 304 -14.23 -0.53 -17.09
CA VAL A 304 -13.56 0.63 -16.48
C VAL A 304 -12.41 1.12 -17.36
N VAL A 305 -11.53 0.22 -17.79
CA VAL A 305 -10.30 0.57 -18.54
C VAL A 305 -10.60 1.32 -19.84
N ASN A 306 -11.68 0.95 -20.55
CA ASN A 306 -12.06 1.63 -21.80
C ASN A 306 -12.62 3.05 -21.59
N GLN A 307 -12.94 3.43 -20.35
CA GLN A 307 -13.43 4.77 -20.00
C GLN A 307 -12.31 5.67 -19.44
N ILE A 308 -11.11 5.12 -19.19
CA ILE A 308 -9.99 5.89 -18.66
C ILE A 308 -9.51 6.91 -19.70
N THR A 309 -9.46 8.18 -19.30
CA THR A 309 -8.78 9.21 -20.06
C THR A 309 -7.34 9.35 -19.56
N ALA A 310 -6.36 9.08 -20.42
CA ALA A 310 -4.94 9.16 -20.06
C ALA A 310 -4.33 10.50 -20.47
N TYR A 311 -3.48 11.05 -19.61
CA TYR A 311 -2.69 12.25 -19.87
C TYR A 311 -1.21 11.94 -19.64
N SER A 312 -0.35 12.24 -20.61
CA SER A 312 1.09 12.22 -20.41
C SER A 312 1.56 13.54 -19.86
N ILE A 313 2.22 13.47 -18.71
CA ILE A 313 2.96 14.54 -18.08
C ILE A 313 4.45 14.30 -18.38
N ARG A 314 5.12 15.30 -18.91
CA ARG A 314 6.56 15.29 -19.19
C ARG A 314 7.22 16.53 -18.56
N PRO A 315 8.55 16.52 -18.34
CA PRO A 315 9.26 17.74 -17.93
C PRO A 315 8.98 18.86 -18.94
N GLY A 316 8.57 20.03 -18.45
CA GLY A 316 8.40 21.21 -19.29
C GLY A 316 9.72 21.91 -19.64
N ASP A 317 9.63 23.07 -20.28
CA ASP A 317 10.78 23.92 -20.62
C ASP A 317 11.02 25.02 -19.57
N SER A 318 11.75 26.09 -19.91
CA SER A 318 12.05 27.18 -18.96
C SER A 318 10.82 28.00 -18.53
N GLU A 319 9.70 27.93 -19.25
CA GLU A 319 8.51 28.74 -18.97
C GLU A 319 7.42 27.95 -18.23
N GLN A 320 7.43 26.61 -18.32
CA GLN A 320 6.38 25.74 -17.77
C GLN A 320 6.99 24.56 -17.01
N ILE A 321 6.41 24.20 -15.86
CA ILE A 321 6.92 23.07 -15.05
C ILE A 321 6.70 21.72 -15.76
N PHE A 322 5.58 21.58 -16.46
CA PHE A 322 5.19 20.36 -17.15
C PHE A 322 4.69 20.65 -18.57
N ASP A 323 4.91 19.69 -19.47
CA ASP A 323 4.13 19.53 -20.70
C ASP A 323 3.08 18.43 -20.45
N VAL A 324 1.80 18.74 -20.65
CA VAL A 324 0.67 17.83 -20.41
C VAL A 324 -0.12 17.63 -21.70
N THR A 325 -0.14 16.39 -22.19
CA THR A 325 -0.84 16.02 -23.42
C THR A 325 -1.86 14.91 -23.15
N GLN A 326 -3.08 15.07 -23.64
CA GLN A 326 -4.09 14.01 -23.62
C GLN A 326 -3.75 12.93 -24.65
N GLU A 327 -3.75 11.68 -24.22
CA GLU A 327 -3.44 10.52 -25.05
C GLU A 327 -4.67 10.03 -25.83
N LYS A 328 -4.42 9.33 -26.94
CA LYS A 328 -5.49 8.75 -27.77
C LYS A 328 -6.34 7.74 -26.99
N SER A 329 -5.69 6.87 -26.23
CA SER A 329 -6.32 5.96 -25.27
C SER A 329 -5.30 5.54 -24.22
N PHE A 330 -5.78 5.08 -23.07
CA PHE A 330 -4.89 4.59 -22.02
C PHE A 330 -4.02 3.40 -22.48
N LEU A 331 -4.62 2.41 -23.16
CA LEU A 331 -3.89 1.23 -23.63
C LEU A 331 -2.88 1.57 -24.75
N ASP A 332 -3.20 2.53 -25.63
CA ASP A 332 -2.23 3.03 -26.62
C ASP A 332 -1.04 3.71 -25.93
N ALA A 333 -1.30 4.51 -24.89
CA ALA A 333 -0.24 5.19 -24.13
C ALA A 333 0.68 4.21 -23.39
N VAL A 334 0.11 3.15 -22.80
CA VAL A 334 0.88 2.06 -22.17
C VAL A 334 1.72 1.32 -23.22
N GLN A 335 1.13 0.96 -24.37
CA GLN A 335 1.85 0.28 -25.45
C GLN A 335 3.05 1.10 -25.94
N ASP A 336 2.83 2.40 -26.15
CA ASP A 336 3.87 3.36 -26.55
C ASP A 336 4.97 3.49 -25.48
N ALA A 337 4.61 3.66 -24.22
CA ALA A 337 5.55 3.75 -23.11
C ALA A 337 6.43 2.49 -22.95
N LEU A 338 5.85 1.30 -23.14
CA LEU A 338 6.58 0.04 -23.09
C LEU A 338 7.45 -0.20 -24.33
N GLY A 339 7.21 0.52 -25.43
CA GLY A 339 7.92 0.33 -26.69
C GLY A 339 7.64 -1.03 -27.36
N VAL A 340 6.51 -1.66 -27.02
CA VAL A 340 6.13 -2.96 -27.58
C VAL A 340 5.32 -2.79 -28.86
N LYS A 341 5.53 -3.70 -29.84
CA LYS A 341 4.83 -3.64 -31.13
C LYS A 341 3.31 -3.82 -30.99
N LYS A 342 2.89 -4.62 -30.02
CA LYS A 342 1.49 -4.92 -29.73
C LYS A 342 1.35 -5.27 -28.25
N LEU A 343 0.47 -4.58 -27.55
CA LEU A 343 0.06 -4.94 -26.20
C LEU A 343 -0.98 -6.06 -26.25
N ARG A 344 -0.71 -7.19 -25.60
CA ARG A 344 -1.66 -8.28 -25.38
C ARG A 344 -2.57 -7.90 -24.23
N VAL A 345 -3.83 -7.64 -24.56
CA VAL A 345 -4.86 -7.27 -23.58
C VAL A 345 -5.70 -8.49 -23.28
N ILE A 346 -5.65 -8.96 -22.04
CA ILE A 346 -6.44 -10.09 -21.57
C ILE A 346 -7.55 -9.53 -20.68
N ALA A 347 -8.80 -9.63 -21.12
CA ALA A 347 -9.92 -9.19 -20.30
C ALA A 347 -10.15 -10.17 -19.14
N THR A 348 -10.79 -9.68 -18.08
CA THR A 348 -11.43 -10.53 -17.07
C THR A 348 -12.27 -11.60 -17.78
N GLY A 349 -12.12 -12.85 -17.36
CA GLY A 349 -12.66 -14.00 -18.08
C GLY A 349 -14.16 -14.18 -17.93
N GLY A 350 -14.73 -14.97 -18.85
CA GLY A 350 -16.14 -15.39 -18.81
C GLY A 350 -17.12 -14.40 -19.47
N ASP A 351 -18.41 -14.68 -19.30
CA ASP A 351 -19.52 -13.80 -19.67
C ASP A 351 -19.63 -12.57 -18.75
N GLU A 352 -20.58 -11.68 -19.04
CA GLU A 352 -20.75 -10.44 -18.28
C GLU A 352 -20.97 -10.67 -16.76
N TYR A 353 -21.66 -11.74 -16.38
CA TYR A 353 -21.92 -12.07 -14.98
C TYR A 353 -20.65 -12.60 -14.31
N GLN A 354 -19.90 -13.46 -15.00
CA GLN A 354 -18.63 -13.98 -14.51
C GLN A 354 -17.60 -12.87 -14.36
N GLN A 355 -17.47 -11.97 -15.35
CA GLN A 355 -16.57 -10.83 -15.29
C GLN A 355 -16.86 -9.91 -14.11
N ALA A 356 -18.13 -9.63 -13.83
CA ALA A 356 -18.50 -8.79 -12.69
C ALA A 356 -18.12 -9.45 -11.34
N ARG A 357 -18.30 -10.77 -11.22
CA ARG A 357 -17.94 -11.52 -10.02
C ARG A 357 -16.44 -11.64 -9.84
N GLU A 358 -15.71 -12.01 -10.89
CA GLU A 358 -14.26 -12.16 -10.80
C GLU A 358 -13.55 -10.80 -10.67
N GLN A 359 -14.11 -9.70 -11.19
CA GLN A 359 -13.64 -8.36 -10.87
C GLN A 359 -13.82 -8.04 -9.38
N TRP A 360 -15.00 -8.34 -8.82
CA TRP A 360 -15.27 -8.17 -7.38
C TRP A 360 -14.33 -9.02 -6.51
N ASP A 361 -13.98 -10.20 -7.00
CA ASP A 361 -13.09 -11.17 -6.36
C ASP A 361 -11.60 -10.94 -6.70
N ASP A 362 -11.23 -9.73 -7.13
CA ASP A 362 -9.84 -9.29 -7.38
C ASP A 362 -9.11 -10.06 -8.50
N GLY A 363 -9.83 -10.52 -9.51
CA GLY A 363 -9.30 -11.28 -10.66
C GLY A 363 -8.27 -10.54 -11.50
N ASN A 364 -8.29 -9.20 -11.49
CA ASN A 364 -7.27 -8.37 -12.14
C ASN A 364 -6.13 -7.95 -11.20
N ASN A 365 -6.26 -8.14 -9.89
CA ASN A 365 -5.28 -7.67 -8.90
C ASN A 365 -4.23 -8.76 -8.59
N VAL A 366 -3.50 -9.19 -9.62
CA VAL A 366 -2.49 -10.24 -9.52
C VAL A 366 -1.08 -9.66 -9.39
N VAL A 367 -0.19 -10.38 -8.71
CA VAL A 367 1.22 -9.97 -8.58
C VAL A 367 2.11 -10.82 -9.47
N ALA A 368 2.88 -10.17 -10.35
CA ALA A 368 3.91 -10.83 -11.14
C ALA A 368 5.14 -11.12 -10.29
N LEU A 369 5.68 -12.34 -10.37
CA LEU A 369 6.95 -12.71 -9.72
C LEU A 369 8.14 -12.55 -10.68
N GLU A 370 7.89 -12.80 -11.95
CA GLU A 370 8.79 -12.63 -13.09
C GLU A 370 7.93 -12.57 -14.36
N PRO A 371 8.48 -12.15 -15.52
CA PRO A 371 7.66 -11.95 -16.70
C PRO A 371 6.93 -13.24 -17.10
N GLY A 372 5.59 -13.17 -17.19
CA GLY A 372 4.74 -14.30 -17.53
C GLY A 372 4.43 -15.25 -16.37
N VAL A 373 4.81 -14.95 -15.13
CA VAL A 373 4.49 -15.75 -13.93
C VAL A 373 3.81 -14.89 -12.88
N VAL A 374 2.55 -15.19 -12.58
CA VAL A 374 1.73 -14.40 -11.64
C VAL A 374 1.16 -15.27 -10.52
N ILE A 375 0.93 -14.67 -9.36
CA ILE A 375 0.10 -15.26 -8.30
C ILE A 375 -1.32 -14.68 -8.39
N ALA A 376 -2.32 -15.56 -8.42
CA ALA A 376 -3.74 -15.20 -8.48
C ALA A 376 -4.58 -16.02 -7.50
N TYR A 377 -5.76 -15.52 -7.14
CA TYR A 377 -6.71 -16.30 -6.35
C TYR A 377 -7.34 -17.42 -7.19
N ARG A 378 -7.43 -18.62 -6.60
CA ARG A 378 -7.99 -19.83 -7.25
C ARG A 378 -9.47 -19.67 -7.65
N LYS A 379 -10.23 -18.84 -6.93
CA LYS A 379 -11.67 -18.62 -7.20
C LYS A 379 -11.96 -17.97 -8.57
N ASN A 380 -11.00 -17.25 -9.14
CA ASN A 380 -11.13 -16.54 -10.42
C ASN A 380 -10.85 -17.46 -11.62
N THR A 381 -11.61 -18.55 -11.68
CA THR A 381 -11.38 -19.68 -12.60
C THR A 381 -11.37 -19.29 -14.08
N TYR A 382 -12.24 -18.39 -14.53
CA TYR A 382 -12.33 -17.98 -15.93
C TYR A 382 -11.16 -17.07 -16.30
N THR A 383 -10.86 -16.08 -15.47
CA THR A 383 -9.74 -15.15 -15.66
C THR A 383 -8.40 -15.91 -15.63
N ASN A 384 -8.20 -16.83 -14.67
CA ASN A 384 -7.01 -17.67 -14.61
C ASN A 384 -6.89 -18.57 -15.85
N GLN A 385 -8.00 -19.05 -16.42
CA GLN A 385 -7.97 -19.79 -17.68
C GLN A 385 -7.56 -18.89 -18.86
N SER A 386 -8.07 -17.66 -18.94
CA SER A 386 -7.68 -16.69 -19.95
C SER A 386 -6.19 -16.33 -19.88
N PHE A 387 -5.63 -16.21 -18.67
CA PHE A 387 -4.18 -16.02 -18.46
C PHE A 387 -3.37 -17.19 -19.03
N ARG A 388 -3.74 -18.43 -18.69
CA ARG A 388 -3.05 -19.63 -19.20
C ARG A 388 -3.12 -19.77 -20.71
N GLN A 389 -4.28 -19.48 -21.31
CA GLN A 389 -4.45 -19.47 -22.76
C GLN A 389 -3.56 -18.42 -23.45
N ALA A 390 -3.28 -17.32 -22.75
CA ALA A 390 -2.35 -16.30 -23.22
C ALA A 390 -0.86 -16.60 -22.89
N GLY A 391 -0.56 -17.79 -22.39
CA GLY A 391 0.82 -18.23 -22.10
C GLY A 391 1.38 -17.74 -20.76
N ILE A 392 0.53 -17.25 -19.86
CA ILE A 392 0.92 -16.83 -18.51
C ILE A 392 0.85 -18.04 -17.56
N GLU A 393 1.92 -18.29 -16.82
CA GLU A 393 1.93 -19.21 -15.70
C GLU A 393 1.15 -18.59 -14.52
N VAL A 394 0.11 -19.28 -14.06
CA VAL A 394 -0.72 -18.84 -12.93
C VAL A 394 -0.49 -19.74 -11.73
N ILE A 395 0.14 -19.19 -10.70
CA ILE A 395 0.30 -19.81 -9.39
C ILE A 395 -0.95 -19.46 -8.58
N GLU A 396 -1.78 -20.46 -8.29
CA GLU A 396 -3.04 -20.25 -7.59
C GLU A 396 -2.89 -20.45 -6.08
N ILE A 397 -3.41 -19.50 -5.31
CA ILE A 397 -3.57 -19.59 -3.86
C ILE A 397 -5.05 -19.49 -3.49
N ASP A 398 -5.41 -20.00 -2.32
CA ASP A 398 -6.73 -19.70 -1.75
C ASP A 398 -6.80 -18.23 -1.30
N GLY A 399 -8.00 -17.66 -1.39
CA GLY A 399 -8.25 -16.23 -1.12
C GLY A 399 -9.68 -15.99 -0.69
N PHE A 400 -10.24 -16.93 0.06
CA PHE A 400 -11.60 -16.87 0.56
C PHE A 400 -11.71 -15.89 1.72
N GLU A 401 -10.74 -15.85 2.61
CA GLU A 401 -10.70 -14.89 3.71
C GLU A 401 -9.93 -13.63 3.31
N LEU A 402 -8.76 -13.76 2.68
CA LEU A 402 -7.96 -12.60 2.24
C LEU A 402 -8.72 -11.70 1.25
N GLY A 403 -9.48 -12.31 0.34
CA GLY A 403 -10.28 -11.56 -0.65
C GLY A 403 -11.44 -10.76 -0.06
N LYS A 404 -11.83 -10.98 1.21
CA LYS A 404 -12.89 -10.20 1.86
C LYS A 404 -12.49 -8.75 2.13
N GLY A 405 -11.20 -8.44 2.12
CA GLY A 405 -10.74 -7.05 2.22
C GLY A 405 -10.72 -6.30 0.89
N ARG A 406 -11.24 -6.89 -0.20
CA ARG A 406 -11.17 -6.35 -1.58
C ARG A 406 -9.76 -5.98 -2.02
N GLY A 407 -8.87 -6.96 -1.92
CA GLY A 407 -7.53 -6.87 -2.46
C GLY A 407 -6.97 -8.25 -2.81
N GLY A 408 -6.26 -8.29 -3.94
CA GLY A 408 -5.53 -9.45 -4.43
C GLY A 408 -4.06 -9.47 -4.03
N GLY A 409 -3.28 -10.28 -4.74
CA GLY A 409 -1.84 -10.41 -4.49
C GLY A 409 -1.07 -9.11 -4.72
N HIS A 410 -1.55 -8.24 -5.62
CA HIS A 410 -0.92 -6.95 -5.88
C HIS A 410 -1.11 -5.99 -4.69
N CYS A 411 -2.32 -5.89 -4.14
CA CYS A 411 -2.63 -5.09 -2.95
C CYS A 411 -1.87 -5.57 -1.70
N MET A 412 -1.71 -6.89 -1.53
CA MET A 412 -1.02 -7.48 -0.37
C MET A 412 0.51 -7.33 -0.39
N THR A 413 1.09 -6.78 -1.45
CA THR A 413 2.55 -6.68 -1.62
C THR A 413 3.02 -5.25 -1.84
N CYS A 414 4.14 -4.90 -1.23
CA CYS A 414 4.93 -3.72 -1.57
C CYS A 414 6.32 -4.18 -2.04
N PRO A 415 6.59 -4.23 -3.36
CA PRO A 415 7.90 -4.55 -3.89
C PRO A 415 8.97 -3.58 -3.36
N LEU A 416 10.03 -4.13 -2.79
CA LEU A 416 11.18 -3.36 -2.27
C LEU A 416 12.35 -3.40 -3.26
N LEU A 417 12.47 -4.48 -4.03
CA LEU A 417 13.46 -4.64 -5.09
C LEU A 417 12.86 -5.49 -6.22
N ARG A 418 12.77 -4.91 -7.42
CA ARG A 418 12.29 -5.59 -8.63
C ARG A 418 13.06 -5.12 -9.84
N ASP A 419 13.55 -6.06 -10.64
CA ASP A 419 14.37 -5.75 -11.83
C ASP A 419 13.60 -4.95 -12.90
N GLY A 420 14.33 -4.28 -13.79
CA GLY A 420 13.77 -3.73 -15.04
C GLY A 420 13.51 -4.82 -16.08
N ILE A 421 12.95 -4.43 -17.24
CA ILE A 421 12.61 -5.35 -18.35
C ILE A 421 13.46 -5.15 -19.61
#